data_AF-A0A177NRM8-F1
#
_entry.id   AF-A0A177NRM8-F1
#
_cell.length_a   1.000
_cell.length_b   1.000
_cell.length_c   1.000
_cell.angle_alpha   90.00
_cell.angle_beta   90.00
_cell.angle_gamma   90.00
#
_symmetry.space_group_name_H-M   'P 1'
#
loop_
_entity.id
_entity.type
_entity.pdbx_description
1 polymer ?
#
loop_
_entity_poly.entity_id
_entity_poly.type
_entity_poly.pdbx_seq_one_letter_code
_entity_poly.pdbx_strand_id
1 'polypeptide(L)'
;MLGLIRQPPQDASKLEPKLRLIVEAVKRGISDEVQAELIAGIEDSGKTYKPTGVAMEAFRQMWRQLLPDFRILCLTESPAHAAMWYHYADQYRGVVLEFRCDDHADSAWLAAKPVSYPRDKPSVYTASGWAELLTLEKELALDRILDAATYTKSPDWSYENEWRITSFRRPTDTGPFTDRKFGVEELSAVYLGPNISEKYRETIIAIASSYPTLRLINVSVGMSREFEFTATGD
;
A
#
# COMPACT_ATOMS: atom_id res chain seq x y z
N MET A 1 6.92 -27.38 -4.75
CA MET A 1 7.70 -28.31 -3.90
C MET A 1 8.63 -29.20 -4.71
N LEU A 2 8.16 -30.03 -5.66
CA LEU A 2 9.03 -30.90 -6.47
C LEU A 2 10.20 -30.18 -7.16
N GLY A 3 9.95 -28.97 -7.69
CA GLY A 3 11.01 -28.14 -8.27
C GLY A 3 12.14 -27.80 -7.29
N LEU A 4 11.83 -27.56 -6.02
CA LEU A 4 12.82 -27.26 -4.96
C LEU A 4 13.73 -28.46 -4.64
N ILE A 5 13.29 -29.69 -4.95
CA ILE A 5 14.07 -30.91 -4.73
C ILE A 5 14.83 -31.29 -6.00
N ARG A 6 14.19 -31.18 -7.17
CA ARG A 6 14.81 -31.51 -8.46
C ARG A 6 15.91 -30.51 -8.84
N GLN A 7 15.71 -29.24 -8.51
CA GLN A 7 16.62 -28.14 -8.80
C GLN A 7 16.63 -27.17 -7.60
N PRO A 8 17.34 -27.51 -6.52
CA PRO A 8 17.33 -26.69 -5.31
C PRO A 8 17.90 -25.30 -5.58
N PRO A 9 17.27 -24.23 -5.05
CA PRO A 9 17.77 -22.88 -5.23
C PRO A 9 19.13 -22.68 -4.56
N GLN A 10 19.94 -21.78 -5.13
CA GLN A 10 21.23 -21.39 -4.55
C GLN A 10 21.05 -20.83 -3.13
N ASP A 11 20.09 -19.92 -2.95
CA ASP A 11 19.68 -19.37 -1.66
C ASP A 11 18.35 -19.96 -1.19
N ALA A 12 18.37 -20.68 -0.07
CA ALA A 12 17.21 -21.29 0.58
C ALA A 12 16.85 -20.60 1.91
N SER A 13 17.52 -19.48 2.26
CA SER A 13 17.38 -18.82 3.56
C SER A 13 15.97 -18.33 3.86
N LYS A 14 15.21 -17.97 2.81
CA LYS A 14 13.85 -17.43 2.86
C LYS A 14 12.75 -18.49 2.96
N LEU A 15 13.11 -19.78 2.84
CA LEU A 15 12.15 -20.87 2.92
C LEU A 15 11.77 -21.13 4.37
N GLU A 16 10.53 -21.59 4.60
CA GLU A 16 10.12 -22.01 5.94
C GLU A 16 11.07 -23.09 6.50
N PRO A 17 11.29 -23.16 7.83
CA PRO A 17 12.38 -23.95 8.41
C PRO A 17 12.41 -25.42 8.00
N LYS A 18 11.24 -26.06 7.87
CA LYS A 18 11.14 -27.47 7.47
C LYS A 18 11.54 -27.67 6.01
N LEU A 19 11.04 -26.82 5.10
CA LEU A 19 11.42 -26.88 3.69
C LEU A 19 12.89 -26.52 3.50
N ARG A 20 13.40 -25.53 4.23
CA ARG A 20 14.82 -25.17 4.23
C ARG A 20 15.70 -26.34 4.63
N LEU A 21 15.34 -27.08 5.69
CA LEU A 21 16.08 -28.27 6.12
C LEU A 21 16.15 -29.32 5.01
N ILE A 22 15.01 -29.61 4.36
CA ILE A 22 14.93 -30.59 3.26
C ILE A 22 15.80 -30.13 2.09
N VAL A 23 15.68 -28.88 1.66
CA VAL A 23 16.44 -28.32 0.54
C VAL A 23 17.94 -28.31 0.82
N GLU A 24 18.36 -27.93 2.02
CA GLU A 24 19.78 -27.94 2.41
C GLU A 24 20.33 -29.37 2.54
N ALA A 25 19.52 -30.34 2.98
CA ALA A 25 19.92 -31.75 2.97
C ALA A 25 20.16 -32.24 1.54
N VAL A 26 19.25 -31.93 0.60
CA VAL A 26 19.41 -32.26 -0.83
C VAL A 26 20.69 -31.61 -1.40
N LYS A 27 20.94 -30.33 -1.09
CA LYS A 27 22.15 -29.61 -1.54
C LYS A 27 23.45 -30.22 -1.00
N ARG A 28 23.43 -30.85 0.18
CA ARG A 28 24.59 -31.53 0.78
C ARG A 28 24.89 -32.89 0.14
N GLY A 29 24.07 -33.35 -0.81
CA GLY A 29 24.27 -34.59 -1.54
C GLY A 29 23.68 -35.81 -0.84
N ILE A 30 22.35 -35.88 -0.76
CA ILE A 30 21.65 -37.14 -0.45
C ILE A 30 21.82 -38.14 -1.60
N SER A 31 21.66 -39.43 -1.35
CA SER A 31 21.73 -40.44 -2.42
C SER A 31 20.56 -40.30 -3.40
N ASP A 32 20.79 -40.68 -4.65
CA ASP A 32 19.77 -40.68 -5.71
C ASP A 32 18.54 -41.51 -5.32
N GLU A 33 18.75 -42.61 -4.59
CA GLU A 33 17.70 -43.47 -4.05
C GLU A 33 16.79 -42.71 -3.07
N VAL A 34 17.38 -42.01 -2.10
CA VAL A 34 16.63 -41.22 -1.11
C VAL A 34 15.93 -40.03 -1.78
N GLN A 35 16.57 -39.39 -2.76
CA GLN A 35 15.95 -38.32 -3.53
C GLN A 35 14.74 -38.82 -4.33
N ALA A 36 14.85 -39.98 -4.97
CA ALA A 36 13.76 -40.61 -5.70
C ALA A 36 12.59 -41.00 -4.78
N GLU A 37 12.90 -41.55 -3.59
CA GLU A 37 11.89 -41.88 -2.58
C GLU A 37 11.15 -40.64 -2.07
N LEU A 38 11.87 -39.54 -1.79
CA LEU A 38 11.29 -38.24 -1.42
C LEU A 38 10.35 -37.70 -2.50
N ILE A 39 10.76 -37.75 -3.76
CA ILE A 39 9.94 -37.30 -4.89
C ILE A 39 8.69 -38.16 -5.02
N ALA A 40 8.83 -39.49 -4.97
CA ALA A 40 7.71 -40.43 -5.07
C ALA A 40 6.70 -40.23 -3.93
N GLY A 41 7.19 -40.04 -2.70
CA GLY A 41 6.34 -39.80 -1.52
C GLY A 41 5.54 -38.49 -1.63
N ILE A 42 6.13 -37.42 -2.16
CA ILE A 42 5.44 -36.15 -2.40
C ILE A 42 4.40 -36.31 -3.52
N GLU A 43 4.74 -37.00 -4.60
CA GLU A 43 3.81 -37.26 -5.71
C GLU A 43 2.61 -38.11 -5.27
N ASP A 44 2.84 -39.13 -4.45
CA ASP A 44 1.77 -39.98 -3.91
C ASP A 44 0.88 -39.22 -2.91
N SER A 45 1.50 -38.45 -2.01
CA SER A 45 0.78 -37.54 -1.10
C SER A 45 -0.07 -36.54 -1.89
N GLY A 46 0.45 -36.00 -3.00
CA GLY A 46 -0.28 -35.06 -3.86
C GLY A 46 -1.51 -35.66 -4.55
N LYS A 47 -1.54 -36.98 -4.81
CA LYS A 47 -2.70 -37.66 -5.42
C LYS A 47 -3.87 -37.81 -4.44
N THR A 48 -3.57 -37.96 -3.16
CA THR A 48 -4.56 -38.21 -2.10
C THR A 48 -4.92 -36.94 -1.32
N TYR A 49 -4.05 -35.94 -1.33
CA TYR A 49 -4.27 -34.66 -0.68
C TYR A 49 -5.39 -33.86 -1.38
N LYS A 50 -6.48 -33.62 -0.65
CA LYS A 50 -7.53 -32.69 -1.07
C LYS A 50 -7.28 -31.35 -0.38
N PRO A 51 -6.94 -30.29 -1.12
CA PRO A 51 -6.77 -28.97 -0.54
C PRO A 51 -8.08 -28.57 0.15
N THR A 52 -8.01 -28.23 1.43
CA THR A 52 -9.17 -27.69 2.14
C THR A 52 -9.15 -26.16 2.07
N GLY A 53 -10.32 -25.53 2.00
CA GLY A 53 -10.43 -24.07 2.06
C GLY A 53 -10.10 -23.49 3.45
N VAL A 54 -9.80 -24.33 4.44
CA VAL A 54 -9.62 -23.96 5.85
C VAL A 54 -8.50 -22.94 6.04
N ALA A 55 -7.34 -23.16 5.39
CA ALA A 55 -6.22 -22.23 5.49
C ALA A 55 -6.56 -20.85 4.90
N MET A 56 -7.31 -20.81 3.79
CA MET A 56 -7.71 -19.55 3.17
C MET A 56 -8.78 -18.85 3.97
N GLU A 57 -9.70 -19.59 4.61
CA GLU A 57 -10.69 -19.01 5.50
C GLU A 57 -10.04 -18.46 6.78
N ALA A 58 -9.08 -19.18 7.37
CA ALA A 58 -8.29 -18.68 8.50
C ALA A 58 -7.53 -17.39 8.13
N PHE A 59 -6.93 -17.35 6.93
CA PHE A 59 -6.28 -16.14 6.41
C PHE A 59 -7.27 -14.99 6.24
N ARG A 60 -8.45 -15.23 5.65
CA ARG A 60 -9.50 -14.21 5.51
C ARG A 60 -9.99 -13.69 6.87
N GLN A 61 -10.15 -14.57 7.85
CA GLN A 61 -10.55 -14.19 9.21
C GLN A 61 -9.49 -13.32 9.88
N MET A 62 -8.22 -13.72 9.81
CA MET A 62 -7.09 -12.92 10.29
C MET A 62 -7.06 -11.54 9.61
N TRP A 63 -7.23 -11.50 8.29
CA TRP A 63 -7.27 -10.23 7.53
C TRP A 63 -8.41 -9.33 7.98
N ARG A 64 -9.61 -9.87 8.16
CA ARG A 64 -10.78 -9.14 8.69
C ARG A 64 -10.56 -8.59 10.10
N GLN A 65 -9.73 -9.26 10.92
CA GLN A 65 -9.37 -8.77 12.25
C GLN A 65 -8.31 -7.66 12.19
N LEU A 66 -7.40 -7.68 11.21
CA LEU A 66 -6.37 -6.67 11.03
C LEU A 66 -6.89 -5.37 10.39
N LEU A 67 -7.81 -5.48 9.44
CA LEU A 67 -8.32 -4.34 8.66
C LEU A 67 -8.83 -3.15 9.51
N PRO A 68 -9.61 -3.35 10.59
CA PRO A 68 -10.10 -2.24 11.42
C PRO A 68 -8.99 -1.44 12.10
N ASP A 69 -7.82 -2.05 12.31
CA ASP A 69 -6.67 -1.41 12.96
C ASP A 69 -5.65 -0.87 11.96
N PHE A 70 -5.72 -1.27 10.68
CA PHE A 70 -4.85 -0.72 9.66
C PHE A 70 -5.21 0.74 9.34
N ARG A 71 -4.20 1.57 9.11
CA ARG A 71 -4.36 2.99 8.76
C ARG A 71 -3.57 3.26 7.50
N ILE A 72 -4.21 3.91 6.54
CA ILE A 72 -3.59 4.31 5.27
C ILE A 72 -3.94 5.78 5.04
N LEU A 73 -2.91 6.60 4.81
CA LEU A 73 -3.06 7.92 4.23
C LEU A 73 -2.60 7.85 2.77
N CYS A 74 -3.47 8.25 1.86
CA CYS A 74 -3.22 8.31 0.42
C CYS A 74 -2.96 9.77 0.03
N LEU A 75 -1.88 10.00 -0.70
CA LEU A 75 -1.38 11.30 -1.15
C LEU A 75 -1.21 11.27 -2.67
N THR A 76 -1.18 12.43 -3.32
CA THR A 76 -0.92 12.58 -4.76
C THR A 76 0.16 13.63 -4.96
N GLU A 77 0.96 13.49 -6.01
CA GLU A 77 1.98 14.46 -6.39
C GLU A 77 1.41 15.75 -7.03
N SER A 78 0.13 15.78 -7.39
CA SER A 78 -0.41 16.89 -8.17
C SER A 78 -1.83 17.28 -7.79
N PRO A 79 -2.09 18.58 -7.54
CA PRO A 79 -3.44 19.11 -7.36
C PRO A 79 -4.17 19.30 -8.71
N ALA A 80 -3.54 19.03 -9.86
CA ALA A 80 -4.11 19.34 -11.17
C ALA A 80 -5.02 18.24 -11.75
N HIS A 81 -5.11 17.07 -11.11
CA HIS A 81 -5.91 15.96 -11.62
C HIS A 81 -7.40 16.18 -11.36
N ALA A 82 -8.17 16.58 -12.38
CA ALA A 82 -9.61 16.82 -12.27
C ALA A 82 -10.40 15.62 -11.70
N ALA A 83 -10.05 14.39 -12.12
CA ALA A 83 -10.67 13.18 -11.57
C ALA A 83 -10.48 13.06 -10.04
N MET A 84 -9.32 13.45 -9.51
CA MET A 84 -9.05 13.45 -8.07
C MET A 84 -9.97 14.41 -7.33
N TRP A 85 -10.21 15.60 -7.86
CA TRP A 85 -11.15 16.54 -7.24
C TRP A 85 -12.57 16.01 -7.21
N TYR A 86 -12.99 15.30 -8.26
CA TYR A 86 -14.32 14.69 -8.29
C TYR A 86 -14.47 13.61 -7.21
N HIS A 87 -13.47 12.72 -7.08
CA HIS A 87 -13.53 11.57 -6.19
C HIS A 87 -13.21 11.87 -4.73
N TYR A 88 -12.26 12.78 -4.49
CA TYR A 88 -11.66 12.97 -3.16
C TYR A 88 -11.88 14.37 -2.56
N ALA A 89 -12.32 15.36 -3.35
CA ALA A 89 -12.57 16.73 -2.89
C ALA A 89 -14.06 17.11 -3.02
N ASP A 90 -14.95 16.21 -2.58
CA ASP A 90 -16.41 16.41 -2.54
C ASP A 90 -17.00 16.97 -3.85
N GLN A 91 -16.63 16.36 -4.99
CA GLN A 91 -17.05 16.84 -6.32
C GLN A 91 -16.69 18.30 -6.56
N TYR A 92 -15.41 18.64 -6.37
CA TYR A 92 -14.84 19.98 -6.54
C TYR A 92 -15.29 21.04 -5.52
N ARG A 93 -16.05 20.67 -4.48
CA ARG A 93 -16.51 21.58 -3.41
C ARG A 93 -15.56 21.62 -2.21
N GLY A 94 -14.64 20.67 -2.12
CA GLY A 94 -13.65 20.54 -1.07
C GLY A 94 -12.39 21.37 -1.30
N VAL A 95 -11.31 20.95 -0.64
CA VAL A 95 -9.99 21.57 -0.73
C VAL A 95 -8.92 20.50 -0.95
N VAL A 96 -7.76 20.90 -1.45
CA VAL A 96 -6.54 20.06 -1.44
C VAL A 96 -5.53 20.68 -0.48
N LEU A 97 -4.93 19.83 0.36
CA LEU A 97 -3.86 20.19 1.28
C LEU A 97 -2.53 19.72 0.69
N GLU A 98 -1.60 20.65 0.52
CA GLU A 98 -0.24 20.33 0.07
C GLU A 98 0.68 20.31 1.27
N PHE A 99 1.42 19.21 1.39
CA PHE A 99 2.44 19.04 2.40
C PHE A 99 3.81 18.98 1.76
N ARG A 100 4.80 19.63 2.39
CA ARG A 100 6.22 19.47 2.04
C ARG A 100 6.90 18.53 3.02
N CYS A 101 7.75 17.66 2.50
CA CYS A 101 8.71 16.92 3.30
C CYS A 101 9.79 17.89 3.78
N ASP A 102 10.05 17.90 5.08
CA ASP A 102 11.23 18.54 5.65
C ASP A 102 12.18 17.44 6.11
N ASP A 103 13.28 17.25 5.36
CA ASP A 103 14.30 16.23 5.63
C ASP A 103 15.08 16.50 6.93
N HIS A 104 14.97 17.72 7.47
CA HIS A 104 15.61 18.13 8.73
C HIS A 104 14.67 18.00 9.93
N ALA A 105 13.38 17.75 9.70
CA ALA A 105 12.39 17.46 10.73
C ALA A 105 12.10 15.95 10.82
N ASP A 106 11.69 15.46 11.99
CA ASP A 106 11.14 14.10 12.15
C ASP A 106 9.72 14.04 11.58
N SER A 107 9.63 14.26 10.28
CA SER A 107 8.38 14.46 9.55
C SER A 107 7.77 13.11 9.18
N ALA A 108 6.48 12.94 9.49
CA ALA A 108 5.75 11.73 9.11
C ALA A 108 5.69 11.53 7.58
N TRP A 109 5.87 12.60 6.80
CA TRP A 109 5.86 12.59 5.35
C TRP A 109 7.01 11.76 4.75
N LEU A 110 8.13 11.64 5.47
CA LEU A 110 9.30 10.83 5.06
C LEU A 110 9.00 9.32 5.04
N ALA A 111 7.91 8.88 5.68
CA ALA A 111 7.47 7.49 5.64
C ALA A 111 6.66 7.14 4.37
N ALA A 112 6.37 8.13 3.52
CA ALA A 112 5.58 7.92 2.31
C ALA A 112 6.33 7.02 1.32
N LYS A 113 5.60 6.08 0.72
CA LYS A 113 6.11 5.22 -0.37
C LYS A 113 5.22 5.33 -1.59
N PRO A 114 5.80 5.27 -2.81
CA PRO A 114 5.03 5.35 -4.03
C PRO A 114 4.20 4.08 -4.23
N VAL A 115 3.00 4.24 -4.77
CA VAL A 115 2.17 3.13 -5.23
C VAL A 115 2.64 2.70 -6.61
N SER A 116 2.74 1.39 -6.82
CA SER A 116 3.04 0.79 -8.11
C SER A 116 1.76 0.41 -8.86
N TYR A 117 1.82 0.50 -10.19
CA TYR A 117 0.66 0.26 -11.06
C TYR A 117 0.97 -0.86 -12.07
N PRO A 118 1.13 -2.12 -11.60
CA PRO A 118 1.56 -3.20 -12.47
C PRO A 118 0.47 -3.59 -13.47
N ARG A 119 0.86 -3.82 -14.73
CA ARG A 119 -0.04 -4.36 -15.77
C ARG A 119 -0.49 -5.79 -15.47
N ASP A 120 0.47 -6.60 -15.03
CA ASP A 120 0.21 -7.96 -14.59
C ASP A 120 -0.22 -7.96 -13.13
N LYS A 121 -1.16 -8.85 -12.78
CA LYS A 121 -1.60 -8.98 -11.39
C LYS A 121 -0.41 -9.42 -10.52
N PRO A 122 -0.17 -8.78 -9.36
CA PRO A 122 0.85 -9.23 -8.42
C PRO A 122 0.71 -10.73 -8.11
N SER A 123 1.83 -11.39 -7.82
CA SER A 123 1.88 -12.85 -7.61
C SER A 123 0.93 -13.31 -6.49
N VAL A 124 0.69 -12.46 -5.49
CA VAL A 124 -0.29 -12.70 -4.41
C VAL A 124 -1.74 -12.90 -4.91
N TYR A 125 -2.03 -12.64 -6.19
CA TYR A 125 -3.34 -12.84 -6.81
C TYR A 125 -3.36 -14.03 -7.80
N THR A 126 -2.30 -14.83 -7.89
CA THR A 126 -2.23 -16.00 -8.79
C THR A 126 -2.02 -17.29 -7.99
N ALA A 127 -2.50 -18.42 -8.52
CA ALA A 127 -2.32 -19.72 -7.86
C ALA A 127 -0.84 -20.10 -7.69
N SER A 128 -0.02 -19.78 -8.69
CA SER A 128 1.44 -20.00 -8.64
C SER A 128 2.12 -19.14 -7.59
N GLY A 129 1.74 -17.86 -7.46
CA GLY A 129 2.30 -16.99 -6.43
C GLY A 129 1.86 -17.38 -5.02
N TRP A 130 0.62 -17.83 -4.82
CA TRP A 130 0.20 -18.44 -3.54
C TRP A 130 1.03 -19.69 -3.21
N ALA A 131 1.31 -20.54 -4.20
CA ALA A 131 2.17 -21.70 -3.99
C ALA A 131 3.60 -21.31 -3.59
N GLU A 132 4.14 -20.22 -4.13
CA GLU A 132 5.43 -19.66 -3.70
C GLU A 132 5.37 -19.12 -2.27
N LEU A 133 4.37 -18.30 -1.94
CA LEU A 133 4.21 -17.71 -0.61
C LEU A 133 4.14 -18.77 0.50
N LEU A 134 3.47 -19.90 0.23
CA LEU A 134 3.38 -21.02 1.17
C LEU A 134 4.73 -21.71 1.44
N THR A 135 5.75 -21.48 0.60
CA THR A 135 7.09 -22.01 0.82
C THR A 135 8.01 -21.08 1.62
N LEU A 136 7.61 -19.82 1.79
CA LEU A 136 8.43 -18.82 2.48
C LEU A 136 8.24 -18.88 3.99
N GLU A 137 9.18 -18.29 4.72
CA GLU A 137 8.98 -17.94 6.13
C GLU A 137 7.71 -17.09 6.30
N LYS A 138 6.96 -17.34 7.38
CA LYS A 138 5.61 -16.81 7.57
C LYS A 138 5.59 -15.28 7.60
N GLU A 139 6.55 -14.69 8.30
CA GLU A 139 6.72 -13.24 8.44
C GLU A 139 6.98 -12.61 7.06
N LEU A 140 7.91 -13.19 6.28
CA LEU A 140 8.22 -12.72 4.93
C LEU A 140 7.02 -12.85 3.98
N ALA A 141 6.28 -13.96 4.06
CA ALA A 141 5.07 -14.16 3.26
C ALA A 141 4.01 -13.10 3.60
N LEU A 142 3.80 -12.82 4.89
CA LEU A 142 2.87 -11.80 5.36
C LEU A 142 3.28 -10.41 4.89
N ASP A 143 4.56 -10.06 5.01
CA ASP A 143 5.11 -8.79 4.56
C ASP A 143 4.87 -8.58 3.05
N ARG A 144 5.11 -9.61 2.23
CA ARG A 144 4.84 -9.55 0.77
C ARG A 144 3.36 -9.34 0.46
N ILE A 145 2.47 -10.02 1.19
CA ILE A 145 1.02 -9.86 0.99
C ILE A 145 0.57 -8.47 1.39
N LEU A 146 1.03 -7.97 2.55
CA LEU A 146 0.74 -6.63 3.04
C LEU A 146 1.25 -5.57 2.07
N ASP A 147 2.50 -5.69 1.62
CA ASP A 147 3.12 -4.76 0.68
C ASP A 147 2.36 -4.72 -0.64
N ALA A 148 2.06 -5.88 -1.23
CA ALA A 148 1.27 -5.94 -2.46
C ALA A 148 -0.14 -5.35 -2.28
N ALA A 149 -0.84 -5.67 -1.19
CA ALA A 149 -2.17 -5.14 -0.93
C ALA A 149 -2.15 -3.62 -0.67
N THR A 150 -1.04 -3.09 -0.16
CA THR A 150 -0.91 -1.70 0.31
C THR A 150 -0.31 -0.78 -0.73
N TYR A 151 0.63 -1.24 -1.56
CA TYR A 151 1.40 -0.39 -2.47
C TYR A 151 1.26 -0.80 -3.94
N THR A 152 0.18 -1.51 -4.28
CA THR A 152 -0.21 -1.74 -5.68
C THR A 152 -1.64 -1.24 -5.95
N LYS A 153 -1.89 -0.79 -7.18
CA LYS A 153 -3.22 -0.38 -7.65
C LYS A 153 -3.37 -0.70 -9.15
N SER A 154 -4.61 -0.77 -9.64
CA SER A 154 -4.86 -1.00 -11.08
C SER A 154 -4.22 0.11 -11.93
N PRO A 155 -3.63 -0.22 -13.11
CA PRO A 155 -3.11 0.77 -14.06
C PRO A 155 -4.09 1.88 -14.45
N ASP A 156 -5.40 1.64 -14.38
CA ASP A 156 -6.44 2.63 -14.67
C ASP A 156 -6.35 3.87 -13.76
N TRP A 157 -5.72 3.72 -12.58
CA TRP A 157 -5.54 4.77 -11.59
C TRP A 157 -4.12 5.33 -11.55
N SER A 158 -3.27 4.98 -12.53
CA SER A 158 -1.87 5.44 -12.58
C SER A 158 -1.73 6.96 -12.68
N TYR A 159 -2.76 7.66 -13.18
CA TYR A 159 -2.79 9.12 -13.23
C TYR A 159 -2.77 9.77 -11.84
N GLU A 160 -3.08 9.05 -10.77
CA GLU A 160 -3.08 9.63 -9.43
C GLU A 160 -1.67 9.92 -8.91
N ASN A 161 -0.64 9.25 -9.45
CA ASN A 161 0.73 9.27 -8.91
C ASN A 161 0.72 9.16 -7.37
N GLU A 162 0.07 8.11 -6.88
CA GLU A 162 -0.32 7.96 -5.48
C GLU A 162 0.90 7.61 -4.62
N TRP A 163 1.00 8.24 -3.45
CA TRP A 163 1.91 7.87 -2.38
C TRP A 163 1.10 7.45 -1.15
N ARG A 164 1.60 6.48 -0.39
CA ARG A 164 0.92 5.99 0.81
C ARG A 164 1.83 6.05 2.03
N ILE A 165 1.25 6.47 3.15
CA ILE A 165 1.81 6.28 4.49
C ILE A 165 0.90 5.29 5.21
N THR A 166 1.49 4.25 5.79
CA THR A 166 0.73 3.26 6.55
C THR A 166 1.15 3.18 7.99
N SER A 167 0.18 2.99 8.88
CA SER A 167 0.43 2.69 10.28
C SER A 167 -0.66 1.77 10.82
N PHE A 168 -0.60 1.49 12.12
CA PHE A 168 -1.67 0.82 12.84
C PHE A 168 -2.30 1.76 13.86
N ARG A 169 -3.52 1.42 14.25
CA ARG A 169 -4.29 2.06 15.30
C ARG A 169 -3.47 2.15 16.57
N ARG A 170 -3.45 3.33 17.19
CA ARG A 170 -2.88 3.53 18.52
C ARG A 170 -3.89 3.16 19.59
N PRO A 171 -3.46 2.74 20.80
CA PRO A 171 -4.38 2.46 21.90
C PRO A 171 -5.32 3.62 22.25
N THR A 172 -4.88 4.86 22.01
CA THR A 172 -5.64 6.10 22.27
C THR A 172 -6.60 6.47 21.15
N ASP A 173 -6.53 5.83 19.98
CA ASP A 173 -7.37 6.21 18.84
C ASP A 173 -8.81 5.73 19.02
N THR A 174 -9.75 6.64 18.82
CA THR A 174 -11.18 6.38 18.80
C THR A 174 -11.70 6.41 17.36
N GLY A 175 -12.25 5.30 16.88
CA GLY A 175 -12.84 5.21 15.54
C GLY A 175 -11.87 4.73 14.45
N PRO A 176 -12.24 4.92 13.17
CA PRO A 176 -11.53 4.34 12.02
C PRO A 176 -10.33 5.17 11.54
N PHE A 177 -9.96 6.24 12.26
CA PHE A 177 -8.86 7.12 11.88
C PHE A 177 -7.88 7.29 13.05
N THR A 178 -6.72 7.86 12.73
CA THR A 178 -5.70 8.26 13.71
C THR A 178 -5.44 9.74 13.49
N ASP A 179 -5.67 10.55 14.51
CA ASP A 179 -5.32 11.96 14.44
C ASP A 179 -3.80 12.12 14.60
N ARG A 180 -3.17 12.72 13.59
CA ARG A 180 -1.75 13.04 13.60
C ARG A 180 -1.58 14.53 13.38
N LYS A 181 -0.92 15.16 14.33
CA LYS A 181 -0.44 16.53 14.18
C LYS A 181 0.68 16.57 13.14
N PHE A 182 0.76 17.70 12.45
CA PHE A 182 1.84 18.05 11.55
C PHE A 182 2.40 19.42 11.97
N GLY A 183 3.65 19.68 11.62
CA GLY A 183 4.29 20.96 11.86
C GLY A 183 3.62 22.07 11.06
N VAL A 184 3.52 23.27 11.63
CA VAL A 184 2.88 24.41 10.93
C VAL A 184 3.56 24.73 9.60
N GLU A 185 4.86 24.48 9.51
CA GLU A 185 5.65 24.66 8.31
C GLU A 185 5.43 23.56 7.29
N GLU A 186 4.91 22.38 7.66
CA GLU A 186 4.77 21.25 6.74
C GLU A 186 3.59 21.45 5.77
N LEU A 187 2.55 22.19 6.18
CA LEU A 187 1.42 22.54 5.30
C LEU A 187 1.82 23.75 4.44
N SER A 188 2.17 23.52 3.18
CA SER A 188 2.73 24.53 2.27
C SER A 188 1.69 25.25 1.42
N ALA A 189 0.57 24.59 1.10
CA ALA A 189 -0.54 25.22 0.38
C ALA A 189 -1.91 24.60 0.71
N VAL A 190 -2.95 25.43 0.58
CA VAL A 190 -4.33 24.99 0.50
C VAL A 190 -4.93 25.48 -0.81
N TYR A 191 -5.42 24.54 -1.61
CA TYR A 191 -6.14 24.80 -2.85
C TYR A 191 -7.64 24.78 -2.57
N LEU A 192 -8.30 25.90 -2.80
CA LEU A 192 -9.73 26.08 -2.62
C LEU A 192 -10.46 25.63 -3.88
N GLY A 193 -11.34 24.63 -3.74
CA GLY A 193 -12.02 24.04 -4.88
C GLY A 193 -12.90 25.02 -5.66
N PRO A 194 -13.08 24.80 -6.97
CA PRO A 194 -13.80 25.75 -7.83
C PRO A 194 -15.28 25.89 -7.48
N ASN A 195 -15.86 24.90 -6.80
CA ASN A 195 -17.26 24.92 -6.36
C ASN A 195 -17.38 25.03 -4.83
N ILE A 196 -16.32 25.45 -4.12
CA ILE A 196 -16.39 25.65 -2.68
C ILE A 196 -17.45 26.70 -2.35
N SER A 197 -18.24 26.49 -1.29
CA SER A 197 -19.21 27.49 -0.85
C SER A 197 -18.51 28.64 -0.13
N GLU A 198 -19.05 29.86 -0.23
CA GLU A 198 -18.43 31.03 0.41
C GLU A 198 -18.25 30.82 1.92
N LYS A 199 -19.25 30.24 2.59
CA LYS A 199 -19.17 29.91 4.03
C LYS A 199 -17.99 28.98 4.35
N TYR A 200 -17.79 27.91 3.57
CA TYR A 200 -16.67 27.00 3.80
C TYR A 200 -15.34 27.65 3.43
N ARG A 201 -15.32 28.45 2.36
CA ARG A 201 -14.17 29.22 1.93
C ARG A 201 -13.66 30.16 3.03
N GLU A 202 -14.54 30.98 3.59
CA GLU A 202 -14.23 31.88 4.71
C GLU A 202 -13.70 31.12 5.93
N THR A 203 -14.30 29.96 6.23
CA THR A 203 -13.86 29.09 7.34
C THR A 203 -12.42 28.60 7.13
N ILE A 204 -12.09 28.11 5.93
CA ILE A 204 -10.74 27.64 5.61
C ILE A 204 -9.72 28.78 5.62
N ILE A 205 -10.08 29.95 5.07
CA ILE A 205 -9.21 31.14 5.11
C ILE A 205 -8.93 31.58 6.55
N ALA A 206 -9.94 31.57 7.42
CA ALA A 206 -9.77 31.89 8.83
C ALA A 206 -8.81 30.91 9.53
N ILE A 207 -8.93 29.61 9.27
CA ILE A 207 -7.99 28.60 9.81
C ILE A 207 -6.58 28.81 9.26
N ALA A 208 -6.46 29.06 7.96
CA ALA A 208 -5.20 29.28 7.26
C ALA A 208 -4.41 30.47 7.80
N SER A 209 -5.08 31.49 8.36
CA SER A 209 -4.41 32.64 8.99
C SER A 209 -3.49 32.27 10.16
N SER A 210 -3.66 31.07 10.74
CA SER A 210 -2.78 30.55 11.80
C SER A 210 -1.49 29.91 11.26
N TYR A 211 -1.30 29.87 9.93
CA TYR A 211 -0.15 29.25 9.25
C TYR A 211 0.57 30.32 8.41
N PRO A 212 1.62 30.98 8.96
CA PRO A 212 2.22 32.16 8.34
C PRO A 212 2.83 31.94 6.95
N THR A 213 3.32 30.72 6.68
CA THR A 213 3.99 30.34 5.43
C THR A 213 3.04 29.67 4.42
N LEU A 214 1.76 29.54 4.78
CA LEU A 214 0.77 28.85 3.97
C LEU A 214 0.34 29.67 2.76
N ARG A 215 0.40 29.07 1.57
CA ARG A 215 -0.16 29.66 0.35
C ARG A 215 -1.63 29.28 0.19
N LEU A 216 -2.51 30.26 0.07
CA LEU A 216 -3.90 30.05 -0.32
C LEU A 216 -4.03 30.22 -1.83
N ILE A 217 -4.62 29.23 -2.50
CA ILE A 217 -4.74 29.20 -3.96
C ILE A 217 -6.21 28.97 -4.32
N ASN A 218 -6.81 29.86 -5.10
CA ASN A 218 -8.13 29.63 -5.70
C ASN A 218 -7.95 28.79 -6.96
N VAL A 219 -8.75 27.74 -7.06
CA VAL A 219 -8.82 26.90 -8.26
C VAL A 219 -10.07 27.29 -9.04
N SER A 220 -9.90 27.57 -10.33
CA SER A 220 -11.00 27.76 -11.28
C SER A 220 -10.85 26.78 -12.44
N VAL A 221 -11.95 26.52 -13.15
CA VAL A 221 -11.91 25.74 -14.40
C VAL A 221 -11.86 26.74 -15.56
N GLY A 222 -10.73 26.78 -16.26
CA GLY A 222 -10.50 27.66 -17.39
C GLY A 222 -11.30 27.24 -18.63
N MET A 223 -11.29 28.11 -19.64
CA MET A 223 -11.96 27.84 -20.93
C MET A 223 -11.37 26.64 -21.68
N SER A 224 -10.10 26.29 -21.39
CA SER A 224 -9.44 25.08 -21.89
C SER A 224 -9.94 23.78 -21.23
N ARG A 225 -10.81 23.88 -20.22
CA ARG A 225 -11.23 22.79 -19.31
C ARG A 225 -10.12 22.27 -18.41
N GLU A 226 -9.04 23.03 -18.27
CA GLU A 226 -7.97 22.77 -17.31
C GLU A 226 -8.18 23.61 -16.05
N PHE A 227 -7.52 23.22 -14.96
CA PHE A 227 -7.51 24.05 -13.77
C PHE A 227 -6.57 25.24 -13.92
N GLU A 228 -7.05 26.39 -13.51
CA GLU A 228 -6.28 27.61 -13.32
C GLU A 228 -6.07 27.82 -11.83
N PHE A 229 -4.84 28.17 -11.44
CA PHE A 229 -4.43 28.33 -10.06
C PHE A 229 -4.03 29.78 -9.82
N THR A 230 -4.76 30.49 -8.96
CA THR A 230 -4.50 31.90 -8.66
C THR A 230 -4.28 32.10 -7.16
N ALA A 231 -3.24 32.83 -6.78
CA ALA A 231 -3.00 33.14 -5.37
C ALA A 231 -4.18 33.96 -4.79
N THR A 232 -4.59 33.66 -3.57
CA THR A 232 -5.61 34.44 -2.88
C THR A 232 -4.98 35.72 -2.31
N GLY A 233 -5.02 36.81 -3.07
CA GLY A 233 -4.61 38.14 -2.60
C GLY A 233 -3.50 38.84 -3.39
N ASP A 234 -3.77 39.12 -4.67
CA ASP A 234 -3.34 40.37 -5.31
C ASP A 234 -4.51 41.37 -5.28
#